data_AF-A0AA88X555-F1
#
_entry.id   AF-A0AA88X555-F1
#
_cell.length_a   1.000
_cell.length_b   1.000
_cell.length_c   1.000
_cell.angle_alpha   90.00
_cell.angle_beta   90.00
_cell.angle_gamma   90.00
#
_symmetry.space_group_name_H-M   'P 1'
#
loop_
_entity.id
_entity.type
_entity.pdbx_description
1 polymer ?
#
loop_
_entity_poly.entity_id
_entity_poly.type
_entity_poly.pdbx_seq_one_letter_code
_entity_poly.pdbx_strand_id
1 'polypeptide(L)'
;MVESGEIGGGLCEAVLGITIIEYDSYADYALHSSMASSPKVVLSFLLEMSKMVRPMADEEFKAISDFKREKSGHVCGDLEPWDEAYFTGLMKSSAFNLDVSVVASYFPLSRCIEGLKQLTQSLFGVTFRSIPLAPGESWHPHVMKFSLYNPDEVVALVCNFRGSHNSRHVKLYHSEVETLFHEFGHALHSLLSRTVLLGSGW
;
A
#
# COMPACT_ATOMS: atom_id res chain seq x y z
N MET A 1 -4.70 39.94 -8.90
CA MET A 1 -3.64 39.17 -9.57
C MET A 1 -3.48 37.87 -8.80
N VAL A 2 -4.20 36.84 -9.23
CA VAL A 2 -4.04 35.47 -8.78
C VAL A 2 -3.73 34.72 -10.07
N GLU A 3 -2.52 34.17 -10.17
CA GLU A 3 -2.12 33.30 -11.27
C GLU A 3 -2.95 32.01 -11.20
N SER A 4 -3.67 31.75 -12.28
CA SER A 4 -4.36 30.50 -12.53
C SER A 4 -3.31 29.45 -12.92
N GLY A 5 -3.07 28.48 -12.04
CA GLY A 5 -2.10 27.41 -12.25
C GLY A 5 -2.45 26.52 -13.45
N GLU A 6 -1.45 26.28 -14.29
CA GLU A 6 -1.46 25.31 -15.38
C GLU A 6 -1.54 23.89 -14.82
N ILE A 7 -2.73 23.28 -14.92
CA ILE A 7 -2.95 21.86 -14.63
C ILE A 7 -3.06 21.03 -15.93
N GLY A 8 -2.81 21.65 -17.10
CA GLY A 8 -3.07 21.07 -18.42
C GLY A 8 -1.83 20.59 -19.21
N GLY A 9 -0.60 20.87 -18.75
CA GLY A 9 0.61 20.60 -19.54
C GLY A 9 0.98 19.13 -19.69
N GLY A 10 0.88 18.33 -18.61
CA GLY A 10 1.41 16.97 -18.58
C GLY A 10 0.68 15.97 -19.49
N LEU A 11 -0.64 16.12 -19.66
CA LEU A 11 -1.41 15.25 -20.58
C LEU A 11 -1.11 15.56 -22.04
N CYS A 12 -0.92 16.83 -22.41
CA CYS A 12 -0.58 17.21 -23.78
C CYS A 12 0.84 16.79 -24.17
N GLU A 13 1.83 16.93 -23.27
CA GLU A 13 3.20 16.50 -23.52
C GLU A 13 3.32 14.97 -23.65
N ALA A 14 2.62 14.22 -22.79
CA ALA A 14 2.57 12.76 -22.89
C ALA A 14 1.98 12.31 -24.24
N VAL A 15 0.88 12.93 -24.69
CA VAL A 15 0.26 12.62 -25.99
C VAL A 15 1.19 12.95 -27.16
N LEU A 16 1.85 14.11 -27.15
CA LEU A 16 2.82 14.49 -28.19
C LEU A 16 4.00 13.51 -28.28
N GLY A 17 4.54 13.08 -27.13
CA GLY A 17 5.63 12.10 -27.09
C GLY A 17 5.24 10.73 -27.65
N ILE A 18 4.00 10.29 -27.45
CA ILE A 18 3.51 8.96 -27.85
C ILE A 18 3.20 8.89 -29.34
N THR A 19 2.66 9.95 -29.93
CA THR A 19 2.43 10.02 -31.38
C THR A 19 3.74 9.92 -32.17
N ILE A 20 4.84 10.45 -31.61
CA ILE A 20 6.18 10.34 -32.21
C ILE A 20 6.73 8.92 -32.12
N ILE A 21 6.32 8.15 -31.11
CA ILE A 21 6.75 6.76 -30.85
C ILE A 21 5.73 5.75 -31.46
N GLU A 22 4.81 6.22 -32.32
CA GLU A 22 3.84 5.39 -33.07
C GLU A 22 2.88 4.54 -32.21
N TYR A 23 2.50 5.03 -31.02
CA TYR A 23 1.45 4.39 -30.21
C TYR A 23 0.12 5.15 -30.33
N ASP A 24 -1.00 4.41 -30.31
CA ASP A 24 -2.36 4.98 -30.46
C ASP A 24 -2.84 5.76 -29.24
N SER A 25 -2.33 5.42 -28.04
CA SER A 25 -2.68 6.10 -26.79
C SER A 25 -1.60 5.95 -25.71
N TYR A 26 -1.66 6.77 -24.66
CA TYR A 26 -0.78 6.61 -23.49
C TYR A 26 -0.98 5.27 -22.79
N ALA A 27 -2.22 4.76 -22.78
CA ALA A 27 -2.48 3.46 -22.20
C ALA A 27 -1.80 2.34 -23.00
N ASP A 28 -1.78 2.41 -24.33
CA ASP A 28 -1.07 1.43 -25.18
C ASP A 28 0.44 1.48 -24.93
N TYR A 29 1.01 2.69 -24.84
CA TYR A 29 2.43 2.88 -24.51
C TYR A 29 2.78 2.32 -23.13
N ALA A 30 2.03 2.70 -22.08
CA ALA A 30 2.31 2.30 -20.71
C ALA A 30 2.11 0.80 -20.46
N LEU A 31 1.18 0.17 -21.17
CA LEU A 31 0.87 -1.25 -21.00
C LEU A 31 1.74 -2.17 -21.85
N HIS A 32 2.50 -1.65 -22.82
CA HIS A 32 3.30 -2.44 -23.75
C HIS A 32 4.27 -3.41 -23.03
N SER A 33 4.90 -2.99 -21.95
CA SER A 33 5.80 -3.82 -21.13
C SER A 33 5.13 -4.50 -19.94
N SER A 34 3.83 -4.26 -19.74
CA SER A 34 3.05 -4.85 -18.64
C SER A 34 2.50 -6.22 -19.01
N MET A 35 2.14 -7.02 -18.00
CA MET A 35 1.48 -8.31 -18.21
C MET A 35 0.12 -8.21 -18.90
N ALA A 36 -0.58 -7.06 -18.78
CA ALA A 36 -1.90 -6.87 -19.38
C ALA A 36 -1.83 -6.58 -20.89
N SER A 37 -0.67 -6.13 -21.38
CA SER A 37 -0.29 -5.93 -22.80
C SER A 37 -1.17 -5.03 -23.67
N SER A 38 -2.41 -4.70 -23.29
CA SER A 38 -3.27 -3.78 -24.03
C SER A 38 -4.36 -3.12 -23.16
N PRO A 39 -4.80 -1.90 -23.50
CA PRO A 39 -5.90 -1.23 -22.81
C PRO A 39 -7.23 -1.98 -22.90
N LYS A 40 -7.46 -2.69 -24.01
CA LYS A 40 -8.68 -3.49 -24.20
C LYS A 40 -8.81 -4.59 -23.15
N VAL A 41 -7.71 -5.29 -22.85
CA VAL A 41 -7.66 -6.35 -21.82
C VAL A 41 -7.88 -5.75 -20.43
N VAL A 42 -7.27 -4.59 -20.14
CA VAL A 42 -7.50 -3.89 -18.86
C VAL A 42 -8.97 -3.50 -18.70
N LEU A 43 -9.57 -2.90 -19.73
CA LEU A 43 -10.98 -2.48 -19.68
C LEU A 43 -11.93 -3.68 -19.54
N SER A 44 -11.71 -4.77 -20.28
CA SER A 44 -12.54 -5.98 -20.13
C SER A 44 -12.45 -6.55 -18.73
N PHE A 45 -11.23 -6.64 -18.17
CA PHE A 45 -11.01 -7.11 -16.80
C PHE A 45 -11.73 -6.22 -15.77
N LEU A 46 -11.57 -4.89 -15.85
CA LEU A 46 -12.20 -3.95 -14.92
C LEU A 46 -13.73 -4.01 -15.01
N LEU A 47 -14.29 -4.11 -16.22
CA LEU A 47 -15.74 -4.20 -16.42
C LEU A 47 -16.33 -5.52 -15.92
N GLU A 48 -15.61 -6.64 -16.10
CA GLU A 48 -16.02 -7.94 -15.56
C GLU A 48 -15.95 -7.97 -14.04
N MET A 49 -14.84 -7.49 -13.46
CA MET A 49 -14.68 -7.39 -12.02
C MET A 49 -15.73 -6.47 -11.39
N SER A 50 -16.02 -5.33 -12.02
CA SER A 50 -17.06 -4.41 -11.59
C SER A 50 -18.44 -5.11 -11.58
N LYS A 51 -18.79 -5.84 -12.64
CA LYS A 51 -20.06 -6.60 -12.67
C LYS A 51 -20.15 -7.65 -11.57
N MET A 52 -19.04 -8.31 -11.23
CA MET A 52 -19.00 -9.34 -10.19
C MET A 52 -19.12 -8.75 -8.78
N VAL A 53 -18.46 -7.63 -8.49
CA VAL A 53 -18.40 -7.04 -7.14
C VAL A 53 -19.59 -6.12 -6.85
N ARG A 54 -20.19 -5.53 -7.89
CA ARG A 54 -21.30 -4.57 -7.74
C ARG A 54 -22.49 -5.03 -6.88
N PRO A 55 -23.03 -6.26 -6.99
CA PRO A 55 -24.15 -6.66 -6.13
C PRO A 55 -23.77 -6.65 -4.64
N MET A 56 -22.56 -7.11 -4.31
CA MET A 56 -22.06 -7.09 -2.93
C MET A 56 -21.81 -5.66 -2.44
N ALA A 57 -21.24 -4.80 -3.29
CA ALA A 57 -21.03 -3.40 -2.97
C ALA A 57 -22.35 -2.64 -2.75
N ASP A 58 -23.37 -2.90 -3.58
CA ASP A 58 -24.70 -2.29 -3.43
C ASP A 58 -25.38 -2.74 -2.12
N GLU A 59 -25.23 -4.01 -1.74
CA GLU A 59 -25.69 -4.54 -0.45
C GLU A 59 -24.98 -3.91 0.74
N GLU A 60 -23.65 -3.79 0.70
CA GLU A 60 -22.86 -3.14 1.74
C GLU A 60 -23.22 -1.65 1.87
N PHE A 61 -23.32 -0.94 0.75
CA PHE A 61 -23.70 0.47 0.73
C PHE A 61 -25.10 0.70 1.34
N LYS A 62 -26.05 -0.19 1.02
CA LYS A 62 -27.38 -0.17 1.63
C LYS A 62 -27.30 -0.43 3.14
N ALA A 63 -26.52 -1.42 3.58
CA ALA A 63 -26.37 -1.72 5.00
C ALA A 63 -25.81 -0.51 5.79
N ILE A 64 -24.82 0.20 5.23
CA ILE A 64 -24.24 1.41 5.84
C ILE A 64 -25.28 2.55 5.87
N SER A 65 -26.02 2.73 4.77
CA SER A 65 -27.08 3.74 4.68
C SER A 65 -28.19 3.50 5.70
N ASP A 66 -28.62 2.24 5.84
CA ASP A 66 -29.65 1.83 6.80
C ASP A 66 -29.19 2.06 8.24
N PHE A 67 -27.92 1.74 8.55
CA PHE A 67 -27.32 1.97 9.86
C PHE A 67 -27.19 3.46 10.20
N LYS A 68 -26.81 4.31 9.23
CA LYS A 68 -26.79 5.77 9.39
C LYS A 68 -28.17 6.31 9.76
N ARG A 69 -29.24 5.84 9.09
CA ARG A 69 -30.63 6.25 9.39
C ARG A 69 -31.06 5.84 10.79
N GLU A 70 -30.64 4.66 11.26
CA GLU A 70 -30.93 4.20 12.62
C GLU A 70 -30.26 5.09 13.69
N LYS A 71 -28.97 5.44 13.52
CA LYS A 71 -28.19 6.15 14.53
C LYS A 71 -28.38 7.67 14.54
N SER A 72 -28.56 8.30 13.38
CA SER A 72 -28.65 9.76 13.26
C SER A 72 -30.09 10.30 13.33
N GLY A 73 -31.09 9.41 13.40
CA GLY A 73 -32.49 9.77 13.26
C GLY A 73 -32.89 10.10 11.81
N HIS A 74 -34.19 10.11 11.53
CA HIS A 74 -34.77 10.23 10.17
C HIS A 74 -34.54 11.60 9.48
N VAL A 75 -33.77 12.51 10.08
CA VAL A 75 -33.49 13.86 9.55
C VAL A 75 -32.15 13.90 8.79
N CYS A 76 -31.40 12.80 8.78
CA CYS A 76 -30.12 12.72 8.08
C CYS A 76 -30.33 12.40 6.59
N GLY A 77 -29.68 13.16 5.71
CA GLY A 77 -29.69 12.93 4.26
C GLY A 77 -28.96 11.64 3.84
N ASP A 78 -28.84 11.45 2.52
CA ASP A 78 -28.19 10.27 1.91
C ASP A 78 -26.75 10.07 2.40
N LEU A 79 -26.22 8.85 2.23
CA LEU A 79 -24.84 8.52 2.62
C LEU A 79 -23.85 9.26 1.72
N GLU A 80 -23.02 10.12 2.31
CA GLU A 80 -22.01 10.88 1.59
C GLU A 80 -20.64 10.17 1.63
N PRO A 81 -19.72 10.43 0.69
CA PRO A 81 -18.43 9.74 0.63
C PRO A 81 -17.56 9.85 1.90
N TRP A 82 -17.70 10.94 2.68
CA TRP A 82 -16.97 11.10 3.94
C TRP A 82 -17.62 10.37 5.12
N ASP A 83 -18.88 9.97 5.00
CA ASP A 83 -19.63 9.26 6.04
C ASP A 83 -19.28 7.76 6.05
N GLU A 84 -18.97 7.19 4.89
CA GLU A 84 -18.74 5.76 4.70
C GLU A 84 -17.74 5.18 5.72
N ALA A 85 -16.57 5.80 5.85
CA ALA A 85 -15.51 5.31 6.75
C ALA A 85 -15.94 5.35 8.22
N TYR A 86 -16.67 6.39 8.63
CA TYR A 86 -17.13 6.55 10.01
C TYR A 86 -18.20 5.51 10.37
N PHE A 87 -19.26 5.40 9.55
CA PHE A 87 -20.34 4.46 9.82
C PHE A 87 -19.89 3.01 9.64
N THR A 88 -19.00 2.71 8.70
CA THR A 88 -18.39 1.38 8.57
C THR A 88 -17.62 1.00 9.84
N GLY A 89 -16.82 1.93 10.39
CA GLY A 89 -16.11 1.71 11.65
C GLY A 89 -17.06 1.46 12.82
N LEU A 90 -18.13 2.25 12.92
CA LEU A 90 -19.13 2.12 13.97
C LEU A 90 -19.95 0.81 13.85
N MET A 91 -20.32 0.42 12.63
CA MET A 91 -20.98 -0.87 12.34
C MET A 91 -20.08 -2.05 12.75
N LYS A 92 -18.81 -2.04 12.34
CA LYS A 92 -17.84 -3.09 12.70
C LYS A 92 -17.65 -3.19 14.21
N SER A 93 -17.52 -2.04 14.89
CA SER A 93 -17.41 -2.01 16.35
C SER A 93 -18.67 -2.57 17.03
N SER A 94 -19.86 -2.21 16.55
CA SER A 94 -21.14 -2.71 17.08
C SER A 94 -21.38 -4.19 16.79
N ALA A 95 -20.99 -4.69 15.63
CA ALA A 95 -21.24 -6.07 15.20
C ALA A 95 -20.28 -7.06 15.87
N PHE A 96 -19.02 -6.69 16.02
CA PHE A 96 -17.99 -7.59 16.53
C PHE A 96 -17.59 -7.33 17.98
N ASN A 97 -18.13 -6.28 18.63
CA ASN A 97 -17.71 -5.81 19.96
C ASN A 97 -16.18 -5.69 20.08
N LEU A 98 -15.53 -5.32 18.97
CA LEU A 98 -14.09 -5.21 18.86
C LEU A 98 -13.70 -3.75 18.84
N ASP A 99 -12.88 -3.36 19.79
CA ASP A 99 -12.21 -2.08 19.80
C ASP A 99 -10.88 -2.20 19.05
N VAL A 100 -10.77 -1.46 17.94
CA VAL A 100 -9.57 -1.45 17.09
C VAL A 100 -8.33 -1.02 17.88
N SER A 101 -8.48 -0.16 18.91
CA SER A 101 -7.38 0.26 19.78
C SER A 101 -6.86 -0.86 20.69
N VAL A 102 -7.75 -1.77 21.09
CA VAL A 102 -7.39 -2.98 21.85
C VAL A 102 -6.59 -3.91 20.95
N VAL A 103 -7.04 -4.14 19.71
CA VAL A 103 -6.32 -4.97 18.73
C VAL A 103 -4.93 -4.38 18.45
N ALA A 104 -4.82 -3.07 18.21
CA ALA A 104 -3.53 -2.41 17.98
C ALA A 104 -2.55 -2.58 19.14
N SER A 105 -3.04 -2.77 20.38
CA SER A 105 -2.19 -3.01 21.54
C SER A 105 -1.47 -4.37 21.51
N TYR A 106 -1.95 -5.33 20.72
CA TYR A 106 -1.27 -6.61 20.47
C TYR A 106 -0.18 -6.53 19.39
N PHE A 107 -0.12 -5.42 18.64
CA PHE A 107 0.85 -5.22 17.57
C PHE A 107 1.84 -4.06 17.85
N PRO A 108 2.69 -4.14 18.90
CA PRO A 108 3.83 -3.24 19.03
C PRO A 108 4.79 -3.43 17.84
N LEU A 109 5.25 -2.33 17.23
CA LEU A 109 6.16 -2.36 16.07
C LEU A 109 7.39 -3.26 16.31
N SER A 110 8.01 -3.15 17.49
CA SER A 110 9.15 -4.00 17.87
C SER A 110 8.85 -5.51 17.84
N ARG A 111 7.63 -5.92 18.21
CA ARG A 111 7.19 -7.32 18.15
C ARG A 111 6.84 -7.75 16.73
N CYS A 112 6.22 -6.87 15.95
CA CYS A 112 5.97 -7.12 14.53
C CYS A 112 7.27 -7.34 13.75
N ILE A 113 8.29 -6.52 13.99
CA ILE A 113 9.63 -6.68 13.37
C ILE A 113 10.27 -8.00 13.80
N GLU A 114 10.21 -8.39 15.08
CA GLU A 114 10.76 -9.67 15.51
C GLU A 114 10.00 -10.86 14.91
N GLY A 115 8.67 -10.77 14.80
CA GLY A 115 7.86 -11.78 14.10
C GLY A 115 8.24 -11.89 12.62
N LEU A 116 8.42 -10.77 11.94
CA LEU A 116 8.88 -10.71 10.54
C LEU A 116 10.25 -11.39 10.37
N LYS A 117 11.18 -11.13 11.29
CA LYS A 117 12.49 -11.80 11.34
C LYS A 117 12.38 -13.33 11.52
N GLN A 118 11.45 -13.80 12.35
CA GLN A 118 11.24 -15.24 12.54
C GLN A 118 10.63 -15.89 11.30
N LEU A 119 9.62 -15.24 10.70
CA LEU A 119 8.95 -15.74 9.50
C LEU A 119 9.92 -15.82 8.32
N THR A 120 10.75 -14.80 8.13
CA THR A 120 11.74 -14.77 7.03
C THR A 120 12.82 -15.82 7.19
N GLN A 121 13.32 -16.00 8.40
CA GLN A 121 14.28 -17.06 8.70
C GLN A 121 13.67 -18.45 8.47
N SER A 122 12.40 -18.64 8.82
CA SER A 122 11.70 -19.93 8.65
C SER A 122 11.33 -20.24 7.21
N LEU A 123 10.88 -19.24 6.44
CA LEU A 123 10.39 -19.42 5.07
C LEU A 123 11.52 -19.40 4.04
N PHE A 124 12.51 -18.53 4.23
CA PHE A 124 13.56 -18.26 3.23
C PHE A 124 14.97 -18.58 3.72
N GLY A 125 15.15 -18.95 4.99
CA GLY A 125 16.47 -19.24 5.56
C GLY A 125 17.35 -17.99 5.78
N VAL A 126 16.82 -16.79 5.58
CA VAL A 126 17.57 -15.53 5.63
C VAL A 126 17.65 -14.99 7.06
N THR A 127 18.84 -14.60 7.51
CA THR A 127 19.04 -14.01 8.83
C THR A 127 18.90 -12.49 8.79
N PHE A 128 17.90 -11.98 9.50
CA PHE A 128 17.64 -10.56 9.69
C PHE A 128 18.38 -10.01 10.93
N ARG A 129 19.23 -8.99 10.77
CA ARG A 129 20.00 -8.36 11.87
C ARG A 129 19.80 -6.84 11.87
N SER A 130 19.54 -6.27 13.05
CA SER A 130 19.60 -4.82 13.23
C SER A 130 21.06 -4.37 13.32
N ILE A 131 21.44 -3.37 12.53
CA ILE A 131 22.78 -2.80 12.52
C ILE A 131 22.68 -1.32 12.91
N PRO A 132 23.57 -0.80 13.78
CA PRO A 132 23.60 0.62 14.06
C PRO A 132 23.96 1.43 12.79
N LEU A 133 23.32 2.59 12.64
CA LEU A 133 23.65 3.53 11.56
C LEU A 133 25.01 4.19 11.85
N ALA A 134 25.85 4.30 10.82
CA ALA A 134 27.08 5.08 10.90
C ALA A 134 26.77 6.60 10.92
N PRO A 135 27.68 7.44 11.46
CA PRO A 135 27.50 8.89 11.43
C PRO A 135 27.31 9.41 10.00
N GLY A 136 26.22 10.13 9.74
CA GLY A 136 25.88 10.67 8.41
C GLY A 136 25.16 9.70 7.47
N GLU A 137 24.92 8.45 7.87
CA GLU A 137 24.23 7.45 7.05
C GLU A 137 22.70 7.60 7.07
N SER A 138 22.16 8.34 8.05
CA SER A 138 20.72 8.57 8.19
C SER A 138 20.31 9.94 7.69
N TRP A 139 19.30 10.01 6.82
CA TRP A 139 18.63 11.27 6.46
C TRP A 139 17.64 11.74 7.53
N HIS A 140 17.23 10.86 8.44
CA HIS A 140 16.31 11.18 9.54
C HIS A 140 16.63 10.36 10.80
N PRO A 141 16.47 10.90 12.03
CA PRO A 141 16.80 10.19 13.28
C PRO A 141 16.02 8.89 13.55
N HIS A 142 14.90 8.68 12.87
CA HIS A 142 14.03 7.48 13.06
C HIS A 142 14.28 6.39 12.03
N VAL A 143 15.23 6.57 11.12
CA VAL A 143 15.64 5.50 10.21
C VAL A 143 16.22 4.36 11.04
N MET A 144 15.74 3.15 10.79
CA MET A 144 16.32 1.93 11.35
C MET A 144 16.99 1.16 10.22
N LYS A 145 18.25 0.79 10.41
CA LYS A 145 19.00 -0.02 9.46
C LYS A 145 18.94 -1.49 9.87
N PHE A 146 18.58 -2.32 8.90
CA PHE A 146 18.59 -3.76 9.02
C PHE A 146 19.43 -4.33 7.88
N SER A 147 20.15 -5.41 8.18
CA SER A 147 20.89 -6.20 7.20
C SER A 147 20.31 -7.59 7.17
N LEU A 148 20.07 -8.07 5.96
CA LEU A 148 19.72 -9.45 5.70
C LEU A 148 21.00 -10.15 5.22
N TYR A 149 21.42 -11.21 5.90
CA TYR A 149 22.67 -11.89 5.60
C TYR A 149 22.48 -12.84 4.40
N ASN A 150 22.65 -12.28 3.20
CA ASN A 150 23.06 -12.95 1.96
C ASN A 150 24.29 -12.13 1.49
N PRO A 151 25.44 -12.72 1.11
CA PRO A 151 26.75 -12.10 1.33
C PRO A 151 27.02 -10.70 0.77
N ASP A 152 26.21 -10.17 -0.16
CA ASP A 152 26.57 -8.96 -0.92
C ASP A 152 25.43 -7.95 -1.14
N GLU A 153 24.26 -8.07 -0.48
CA GLU A 153 23.09 -7.23 -0.78
C GLU A 153 22.51 -6.45 0.41
N VAL A 154 22.18 -5.18 0.18
CA VAL A 154 21.58 -4.27 1.17
C VAL A 154 20.28 -3.72 0.60
N VAL A 155 19.18 -3.85 1.36
CA VAL A 155 17.89 -3.24 1.02
C VAL A 155 17.42 -2.33 2.15
N ALA A 156 16.91 -1.15 1.78
CA ALA A 156 16.31 -0.19 2.69
C ALA A 156 14.78 -0.27 2.61
N LEU A 157 14.14 -0.44 3.77
CA LEU A 157 12.69 -0.39 3.90
C LEU A 157 12.30 0.94 4.54
N VAL A 158 11.44 1.72 3.87
CA VAL A 158 10.93 2.99 4.39
C VAL A 158 9.44 2.83 4.66
N CYS A 159 9.06 2.82 5.94
CA CYS A 159 7.66 2.79 6.36
C CYS A 159 7.36 4.00 7.25
N ASN A 160 6.18 4.60 7.08
CA ASN A 160 5.75 5.74 7.87
C ASN A 160 4.61 5.34 8.82
N PHE A 161 4.95 4.89 10.03
CA PHE A 161 3.98 4.46 11.04
C PHE A 161 3.63 5.59 11.99
N ARG A 162 2.37 5.61 12.48
CA ARG A 162 1.91 6.61 13.44
C ARG A 162 2.59 6.39 14.80
N GLY A 163 3.46 7.31 15.25
CA GLY A 163 4.08 7.15 16.56
C GLY A 163 5.14 8.19 16.94
N SER A 164 5.45 8.26 18.23
CA SER A 164 6.51 9.09 18.81
C SER A 164 7.90 8.44 18.63
N HIS A 165 8.95 9.22 18.90
CA HIS A 165 10.39 8.95 18.76
C HIS A 165 10.93 7.60 19.33
N ASN A 166 10.11 6.79 19.99
CA ASN A 166 10.52 5.53 20.61
C ASN A 166 9.73 4.33 20.06
N SER A 167 10.39 3.51 19.24
CA SER A 167 9.84 2.32 18.56
C SER A 167 9.24 1.26 19.51
N ARG A 168 9.57 1.29 20.81
CA ARG A 168 8.98 0.39 21.81
C ARG A 168 7.50 0.67 22.12
N HIS A 169 7.02 1.88 21.84
CA HIS A 169 5.65 2.29 22.18
C HIS A 169 4.75 2.52 20.96
N VAL A 170 5.28 2.32 19.74
CA VAL A 170 4.51 2.42 18.51
C VAL A 170 3.62 1.18 18.40
N LYS A 171 2.30 1.39 18.42
CA LYS A 171 1.28 0.37 18.23
C LYS A 171 0.78 0.47 16.80
N LEU A 172 0.77 -0.64 16.08
CA LEU A 172 0.31 -0.69 14.71
C LEU A 172 -1.16 -1.10 14.66
N TYR A 173 -1.93 -0.40 13.86
CA TYR A 173 -3.23 -0.88 13.41
C TYR A 173 -3.05 -2.05 12.45
N HIS A 174 -4.05 -2.92 12.33
CA HIS A 174 -3.98 -4.08 11.43
C HIS A 174 -3.57 -3.70 10.00
N SER A 175 -4.11 -2.62 9.46
CA SER A 175 -3.75 -2.10 8.13
C SER A 175 -2.29 -1.66 8.02
N GLU A 176 -1.71 -1.13 9.09
CA GLU A 176 -0.28 -0.77 9.14
C GLU A 176 0.61 -2.02 9.22
N VAL A 177 0.15 -3.08 9.91
CA VAL A 177 0.82 -4.39 9.90
C VAL A 177 0.80 -4.99 8.50
N GLU A 178 -0.35 -5.00 7.82
CA GLU A 178 -0.44 -5.47 6.43
C GLU A 178 0.50 -4.68 5.50
N THR A 179 0.55 -3.36 5.67
CA THR A 179 1.47 -2.49 4.91
C THR A 179 2.92 -2.85 5.19
N LEU A 180 3.31 -3.06 6.45
CA LEU A 180 4.67 -3.50 6.81
C LEU A 180 5.06 -4.80 6.09
N PHE A 181 4.16 -5.78 6.07
CA PHE A 181 4.40 -7.05 5.41
C PHE A 181 4.44 -6.91 3.88
N HIS A 182 3.59 -6.06 3.30
CA HIS A 182 3.58 -5.76 1.87
C HIS A 182 4.91 -5.16 1.40
N GLU A 183 5.35 -4.07 2.03
CA GLU A 183 6.61 -3.39 1.69
C GLU A 183 7.81 -4.31 1.88
N PHE A 184 7.78 -5.11 2.95
CA PHE A 184 8.83 -6.07 3.19
C PHE A 184 8.86 -7.21 2.17
N GLY A 185 7.71 -7.55 1.58
CA GLY A 185 7.62 -8.46 0.43
C GLY A 185 8.40 -7.94 -0.78
N HIS A 186 8.31 -6.65 -1.10
CA HIS A 186 9.12 -6.03 -2.15
C HIS A 186 10.62 -6.11 -1.81
N ALA A 187 10.99 -5.85 -0.56
CA ALA A 187 12.38 -5.96 -0.10
C ALA A 187 12.95 -7.38 -0.29
N LEU A 188 12.19 -8.41 0.07
CA LEU A 188 12.59 -9.80 -0.17
C LEU A 188 12.67 -10.13 -1.66
N HIS A 189 11.71 -9.66 -2.46
CA HIS A 189 11.72 -9.88 -3.89
C HIS A 189 13.00 -9.31 -4.50
N SER A 190 13.42 -8.10 -4.10
CA SER A 190 14.71 -7.53 -4.52
C SER A 190 15.92 -8.34 -4.04
N LEU A 191 15.95 -8.77 -2.78
CA LEU A 191 17.08 -9.50 -2.17
C LEU A 191 17.26 -10.95 -2.64
N LEU A 192 16.19 -11.58 -3.10
CA LEU A 192 16.20 -12.98 -3.50
C LEU A 192 16.20 -13.14 -5.02
N SER A 193 15.98 -12.05 -5.77
CA SER A 193 16.02 -12.05 -7.22
C SER A 193 17.46 -12.18 -7.71
N ARG A 194 17.83 -13.36 -8.19
CA ARG A 194 19.10 -13.59 -8.89
C ARG A 194 18.83 -13.67 -10.39
N THR A 195 19.14 -12.59 -11.11
CA THR A 195 19.05 -12.56 -12.56
C THR A 195 20.43 -12.31 -13.15
N VAL A 196 20.88 -13.22 -14.04
CA VAL A 196 22.07 -12.97 -14.85
C VAL A 196 21.62 -12.15 -16.05
N LEU A 197 22.08 -10.90 -16.13
CA LEU A 197 21.91 -10.11 -17.35
C LEU A 197 22.86 -10.68 -18.42
N LEU A 198 22.32 -11.50 -19.32
CA LEU A 198 23.02 -11.95 -20.52
C LEU A 198 23.22 -10.75 -21.46
N GLY A 199 24.27 -9.96 -21.21
CA GLY A 199 24.58 -8.76 -22.01
C GLY A 199 25.88 -8.03 -21.65
N SER A 200 26.54 -8.36 -20.54
CA SER A 200 27.85 -7.77 -20.19
C SER A 200 29.02 -8.60 -20.73
N GLY A 201 28.98 -8.88 -22.03
CA GLY A 201 30.11 -9.43 -22.79
C GLY A 201 30.42 -8.48 -23.94
N TRP A 202 31.16 -7.41 -23.64
CA TRP A 202 31.96 -6.68 -24.63
C TRP A 202 33.40 -7.12 -24.47
#